data_AF-A0A6N8UM15-F1
#
_entry.id   AF-A0A6N8UM15-F1
#
_cell.length_a   1.000
_cell.length_b   1.000
_cell.length_c   1.000
_cell.angle_alpha   90.00
_cell.angle_beta   90.00
_cell.angle_gamma   90.00
#
_symmetry.space_group_name_H-M   'P 1'
#
loop_
_entity.id
_entity.type
_entity.pdbx_description
1 polymer ?
#
loop_
_entity_poly.entity_id
_entity_poly.type
_entity_poly.pdbx_seq_one_letter_code
_entity_poly.pdbx_strand_id
1 'polypeptide(L)'
;MSDHVDILPFLLYALCVGVVLAVTLIVSWFAGSRSRHGRAKEIPYESGIVPVGDAEDLRLSVEFYLVAIFFVIFDLETIFIVAWAVVAKDAGWIGYIAISIFIGILLIALLYEWRTGALDWGIKSRHTTPDAYSRKEAA
;
A
#
# COMPACT_ATOMS: atom_id res chain seq x y z
N MET A 1 -38.68 -16.39 8.68
CA MET A 1 -37.55 -16.49 7.72
C MET A 1 -36.45 -15.60 8.23
N SER A 2 -35.84 -16.01 9.35
CA SER A 2 -34.68 -15.34 9.93
C SER A 2 -33.47 -16.07 9.38
N ASP A 3 -33.13 -15.79 8.12
CA ASP A 3 -31.86 -16.21 7.54
C ASP A 3 -30.80 -15.31 8.16
N HIS A 4 -30.52 -15.53 9.44
CA HIS A 4 -29.28 -15.05 10.03
C HIS A 4 -28.19 -15.73 9.21
N VAL A 5 -27.43 -14.93 8.46
CA VAL A 5 -26.24 -15.41 7.78
C VAL A 5 -25.40 -16.10 8.84
N ASP A 6 -25.35 -17.44 8.79
CA ASP A 6 -24.61 -18.21 9.77
C ASP A 6 -23.12 -17.94 9.55
N ILE A 7 -22.59 -16.96 10.29
CA ILE A 7 -21.17 -16.54 10.22
C ILE A 7 -20.27 -17.59 10.89
N LEU A 8 -20.87 -18.47 11.71
CA LEU A 8 -20.19 -19.51 12.47
C LEU A 8 -19.33 -20.45 11.58
N PRO A 9 -19.82 -21.05 10.48
CA PRO A 9 -18.98 -21.86 9.58
C PRO A 9 -17.80 -21.07 8.98
N PHE A 10 -18.00 -19.79 8.64
CA PHE A 10 -16.92 -18.94 8.12
C PHE A 10 -15.84 -18.68 9.18
N LEU A 11 -16.23 -18.37 10.41
CA LEU A 11 -15.30 -18.18 11.53
C LEU A 11 -14.55 -19.47 11.87
N LEU A 12 -15.24 -20.61 11.88
CA LEU A 12 -14.61 -21.92 12.10
C LEU A 12 -13.60 -22.25 11.00
N TYR A 13 -13.92 -21.97 9.74
CA TYR A 13 -12.99 -22.14 8.64
C TYR A 13 -11.75 -21.24 8.79
N ALA A 14 -11.95 -19.94 9.06
CA ALA A 14 -10.84 -19.00 9.27
C ALA A 14 -9.95 -19.43 10.45
N LEU A 15 -10.56 -19.92 11.54
CA LEU A 15 -9.84 -20.47 12.67
C LEU A 15 -9.02 -21.71 12.29
N CYS A 16 -9.62 -22.67 11.57
CA CYS A 16 -8.92 -23.86 11.10
C CYS A 16 -7.71 -23.49 10.22
N VAL A 17 -7.86 -22.53 9.31
CA VAL A 17 -6.73 -22.02 8.49
C VAL A 17 -5.66 -21.41 9.38
N GLY A 18 -6.04 -20.56 10.35
CA GLY A 18 -5.10 -19.98 11.32
C GLY A 18 -4.35 -21.03 12.14
N VAL A 19 -5.05 -22.10 12.57
CA VAL A 19 -4.44 -23.22 13.29
C VAL A 19 -3.45 -23.97 12.41
N VAL A 20 -3.80 -24.26 11.15
CA VAL A 20 -2.89 -24.94 10.21
C VAL A 20 -1.62 -24.10 9.98
N LEU A 21 -1.76 -22.78 9.79
CA LEU A 21 -0.62 -21.87 9.65
C LEU A 21 0.24 -21.87 10.92
N ALA A 22 -0.37 -21.77 12.09
CA ALA A 22 0.34 -21.80 13.38
C ALA A 22 1.08 -23.12 13.59
N VAL A 23 0.44 -24.27 13.36
CA VAL A 23 1.06 -25.59 13.45
C VAL A 23 2.22 -25.72 12.48
N THR A 24 2.06 -25.25 11.24
CA THR A 24 3.13 -25.28 10.23
C THR A 24 4.34 -24.45 10.67
N LEU A 25 4.13 -23.26 11.24
CA LEU A 25 5.21 -22.43 11.79
C LEU A 25 5.87 -23.08 13.01
N ILE A 26 5.09 -23.69 13.92
CA ILE A 26 5.61 -24.39 15.10
C ILE A 26 6.45 -25.60 14.69
N VAL A 27 5.94 -26.44 13.79
CA VAL A 27 6.66 -27.59 13.25
C VAL A 27 7.94 -27.13 12.57
N SER A 28 7.89 -26.07 11.76
CA SER A 28 9.08 -25.49 11.12
C SER A 28 10.10 -24.98 12.14
N TRP A 29 9.65 -24.38 13.25
CA TRP A 29 10.51 -23.91 14.33
C TRP A 29 11.17 -25.06 15.11
N PHE A 30 10.47 -26.17 15.32
CA PHE A 30 11.02 -27.37 15.97
C PHE A 30 11.92 -28.20 15.04
N ALA A 31 11.53 -28.35 13.78
CA ALA A 31 12.26 -29.13 12.78
C ALA A 31 13.46 -28.36 12.20
N GLY A 32 13.44 -27.02 12.25
CA GLY A 32 14.55 -26.18 11.81
C GLY A 32 15.80 -26.43 12.64
N SER A 33 16.96 -26.57 11.98
CA SER A 33 18.23 -26.69 12.70
C SER A 33 18.40 -25.43 13.55
N ARG A 34 18.52 -25.61 14.87
CA ARG A 34 18.77 -24.55 15.83
C ARG A 34 20.24 -24.13 15.71
N SER A 35 20.61 -23.59 14.55
CA SER A 35 21.93 -23.03 14.30
C SER A 35 22.13 -21.92 15.33
N ARG A 36 23.20 -22.09 16.14
CA ARG A 36 23.61 -21.22 17.23
C ARG A 36 23.43 -19.77 16.80
N HIS A 37 22.57 -19.03 17.50
CA HIS A 37 22.31 -17.61 17.29
C HIS A 37 23.64 -16.86 17.33
N GLY A 38 24.28 -16.74 16.17
CA GLY A 38 25.52 -16.00 16.02
C GLY A 38 25.15 -14.54 15.92
N ARG A 39 25.96 -13.67 16.53
CA ARG A 39 25.77 -12.21 16.49
C ARG A 39 25.56 -11.64 15.07
N ALA A 40 26.09 -12.31 14.04
CA ALA A 40 25.89 -11.95 12.63
C ALA A 40 24.49 -12.25 12.07
N LYS A 41 23.70 -13.12 12.72
CA LYS A 41 22.33 -13.50 12.31
C LYS A 41 21.26 -12.57 12.90
N GLU A 42 21.63 -11.77 13.89
CA GLU A 42 20.76 -10.84 14.62
C GLU A 42 20.95 -9.37 14.19
N ILE A 43 21.92 -9.11 13.31
CA ILE A 43 22.15 -7.78 12.73
C ILE A 43 21.46 -7.67 11.37
N PRO A 44 20.91 -6.49 11.02
CA PRO A 44 20.42 -6.20 9.67
C PRO A 44 21.48 -6.50 8.61
N TYR A 45 21.02 -7.00 7.46
CA TYR A 45 21.89 -7.31 6.33
C TYR A 45 22.28 -6.04 5.59
N GLU A 46 23.57 -5.69 5.63
CA GLU A 46 24.14 -4.51 4.93
C GLU A 46 25.30 -4.93 3.99
N SER A 47 25.12 -6.02 3.24
CA SER A 47 26.13 -6.58 2.31
C SER A 47 27.54 -6.77 2.92
N GLY A 48 27.61 -7.11 4.21
CA GLY A 48 28.87 -7.38 4.94
C GLY A 48 29.40 -6.20 5.77
N ILE A 49 28.72 -5.06 5.77
CA ILE A 49 29.04 -3.90 6.60
C ILE A 49 28.22 -3.96 7.90
N VAL A 50 28.74 -3.38 8.99
CA VAL A 50 27.94 -3.21 10.21
C VAL A 50 26.96 -2.07 9.96
N PRO A 51 25.64 -2.27 10.11
CA PRO A 51 24.67 -1.21 9.87
C PRO A 51 24.98 -0.02 10.78
N VAL A 52 24.99 1.18 10.18
CA VAL A 52 25.26 2.45 10.86
C VAL A 52 24.10 3.41 10.58
N GLY A 53 23.65 4.11 11.63
CA GLY A 53 22.48 4.98 11.57
C GLY A 53 21.19 4.29 11.99
N ASP A 54 20.26 5.08 12.50
CA ASP A 54 18.93 4.61 12.88
C ASP A 54 18.00 4.65 11.65
N ALA A 55 17.06 3.71 11.58
CA ALA A 55 16.07 3.66 10.48
C ALA A 55 15.19 4.93 10.42
N GLU A 56 15.24 5.79 11.45
CA GLU A 56 14.51 7.04 11.59
C GLU A 56 15.09 8.18 10.73
N ASP A 57 16.36 8.11 10.33
CA ASP A 57 17.00 9.10 9.44
C ASP A 57 16.64 8.90 7.96
N LEU A 58 15.89 7.84 7.63
CA LEU A 58 15.36 7.61 6.30
C LEU A 58 14.24 8.62 6.02
N ARG A 59 14.56 9.63 5.22
CA ARG A 59 13.58 10.58 4.67
C ARG A 59 12.68 9.85 3.68
N LEU A 60 11.57 9.30 4.17
CA LEU A 60 10.52 8.77 3.31
C LEU A 60 10.03 9.86 2.37
N SER A 61 9.94 9.53 1.09
CA SER A 61 9.55 10.50 0.08
C SER A 61 8.04 10.76 0.14
N VAL A 62 7.64 11.99 -0.18
CA VAL A 62 6.23 12.41 -0.20
C VAL A 62 5.39 11.59 -1.19
N GLU A 63 6.02 11.00 -2.21
CA GLU A 63 5.33 10.20 -3.22
C GLU A 63 4.57 9.01 -2.60
N PHE A 64 5.09 8.37 -1.55
CA PHE A 64 4.37 7.31 -0.85
C PHE A 64 3.09 7.80 -0.19
N TYR A 65 3.10 9.01 0.37
CA TYR A 65 1.92 9.62 0.99
C TYR A 65 0.86 9.96 -0.06
N LEU A 66 1.27 10.51 -1.22
CA LEU A 66 0.35 10.84 -2.31
C LEU A 66 -0.37 9.59 -2.84
N VAL A 67 0.36 8.48 -3.00
CA VAL A 67 -0.24 7.20 -3.40
C VAL A 67 -1.22 6.68 -2.34
N ALA A 68 -0.89 6.79 -1.06
CA ALA A 68 -1.74 6.32 0.03
C ALA A 68 -3.05 7.12 0.11
N ILE A 69 -3.00 8.45 0.05
CA ILE A 69 -4.22 9.28 0.10
C ILE A 69 -5.07 9.09 -1.16
N PHE A 70 -4.45 8.95 -2.33
CA PHE A 70 -5.15 8.65 -3.58
C PHE A 70 -5.87 7.30 -3.50
N PHE A 71 -5.22 6.27 -2.94
CA PHE A 71 -5.86 4.96 -2.72
C PHE A 71 -7.09 5.06 -1.82
N VAL A 72 -7.01 5.80 -0.71
CA VAL A 72 -8.15 5.99 0.20
C VAL A 72 -9.32 6.69 -0.49
N ILE A 73 -9.05 7.73 -1.29
CA ILE A 73 -10.09 8.46 -2.03
C ILE A 73 -10.74 7.54 -3.07
N PHE A 74 -9.93 6.82 -3.87
CA PHE A 74 -10.45 5.92 -4.90
C PHE A 74 -11.22 4.72 -4.32
N ASP A 75 -10.78 4.19 -3.17
CA ASP A 75 -11.50 3.13 -2.44
C ASP A 75 -12.88 3.64 -1.96
N LEU A 76 -12.93 4.87 -1.44
CA LEU A 76 -14.17 5.53 -1.05
C LEU A 76 -15.08 5.75 -2.28
N GLU A 77 -14.55 6.17 -3.41
CA GLU A 77 -15.34 6.32 -4.64
C GLU A 77 -15.94 4.98 -5.12
N THR A 78 -15.18 3.90 -4.98
CA THR A 78 -15.61 2.55 -5.33
C THR A 78 -16.78 2.09 -4.47
N ILE A 79 -16.82 2.44 -3.18
CA ILE A 79 -17.97 2.08 -2.31
C ILE A 79 -19.29 2.66 -2.85
N PHE A 80 -19.27 3.84 -3.45
CA PHE A 80 -20.46 4.46 -4.03
C PHE A 80 -20.91 3.75 -5.30
N ILE A 81 -19.96 3.34 -6.15
CA ILE A 81 -20.25 2.56 -7.35
C ILE A 81 -20.85 1.21 -6.97
N VAL A 82 -20.28 0.54 -5.96
CA VAL A 82 -20.80 -0.75 -5.46
C VAL A 82 -22.18 -0.58 -4.84
N ALA A 83 -22.40 0.46 -4.02
CA ALA A 83 -23.70 0.74 -3.42
C ALA A 83 -24.79 0.96 -4.48
N TRP A 84 -24.48 1.71 -5.54
CA TRP A 84 -25.37 1.84 -6.70
C TRP A 84 -25.57 0.50 -7.42
N ALA A 85 -24.50 -0.28 -7.62
CA ALA A 85 -24.55 -1.56 -8.32
C ALA A 85 -25.49 -2.58 -7.65
N VAL A 86 -25.57 -2.59 -6.31
CA VAL A 86 -26.49 -3.46 -5.55
C VAL A 86 -27.96 -3.17 -5.92
N VAL A 87 -28.31 -1.91 -6.16
CA VAL A 87 -29.69 -1.47 -6.46
C VAL A 87 -29.89 -1.06 -7.92
N ALA A 88 -28.95 -1.40 -8.81
CA ALA A 88 -28.94 -0.89 -10.18
C ALA A 88 -30.23 -1.17 -10.96
N LYS A 89 -30.88 -2.31 -10.69
CA LYS A 89 -32.15 -2.68 -11.31
C LYS A 89 -33.31 -1.78 -10.86
N ASP A 90 -33.34 -1.43 -9.58
CA ASP A 90 -34.41 -0.63 -8.99
C ASP A 90 -34.20 0.87 -9.24
N ALA A 91 -32.94 1.31 -9.33
CA ALA A 91 -32.58 2.69 -9.59
C ALA A 91 -32.91 3.16 -11.02
N GLY A 92 -33.07 2.21 -11.95
CA GLY A 92 -33.49 2.47 -13.33
C GLY A 92 -32.59 3.45 -14.08
N TRP A 93 -33.16 4.15 -15.06
CA TRP A 93 -32.41 5.06 -15.95
C TRP A 93 -31.87 6.30 -15.24
N ILE A 94 -32.61 6.80 -14.23
CA ILE A 94 -32.17 7.97 -13.45
C ILE A 94 -30.92 7.61 -12.65
N GLY A 95 -30.91 6.45 -11.97
CA GLY A 95 -29.74 5.96 -11.26
C GLY A 95 -28.55 5.73 -12.20
N TYR A 96 -28.80 5.17 -13.38
CA TYR A 96 -27.76 4.96 -14.39
C TYR A 96 -27.11 6.26 -14.87
N ILE A 97 -27.90 7.31 -15.13
CA ILE A 97 -27.37 8.62 -15.52
C ILE A 97 -26.57 9.24 -14.35
N ALA A 98 -27.11 9.16 -13.13
CA ALA A 98 -26.43 9.68 -11.95
C ALA A 98 -25.06 9.03 -11.74
N ILE A 99 -24.97 7.70 -11.82
CA ILE A 99 -23.68 7.01 -11.66
C ILE A 99 -22.74 7.27 -12.84
N SER A 100 -23.26 7.43 -14.05
CA SER A 100 -22.45 7.74 -15.23
C SER A 100 -21.80 9.12 -15.10
N ILE A 101 -22.53 10.12 -14.61
CA ILE A 101 -21.99 11.45 -14.30
C ILE A 101 -20.96 11.36 -13.18
N PHE A 102 -21.26 10.62 -12.11
CA PHE A 102 -20.33 10.41 -11.00
C PHE A 102 -19.01 9.83 -11.49
N ILE A 103 -19.04 8.70 -12.20
CA ILE A 103 -17.85 8.06 -12.81
C ILE A 103 -17.14 9.03 -13.76
N GLY A 104 -17.88 9.82 -14.56
CA GLY A 104 -17.31 10.83 -15.42
C GLY A 104 -16.48 11.88 -14.67
N ILE A 105 -16.97 12.34 -13.51
CA ILE A 105 -16.23 13.27 -12.64
C ILE A 105 -14.97 12.60 -12.08
N LEU A 106 -15.06 11.33 -11.65
CA LEU A 106 -13.89 10.58 -11.15
C LEU A 106 -12.81 10.45 -12.21
N LEU A 107 -13.21 10.13 -13.45
CA LEU A 107 -12.28 10.03 -14.58
C LEU A 107 -11.58 11.36 -14.87
N ILE A 108 -12.31 12.47 -14.77
CA ILE A 108 -11.71 13.81 -14.94
C ILE A 108 -10.71 14.10 -13.82
N ALA A 109 -11.07 13.82 -12.57
CA ALA A 109 -10.17 14.00 -11.42
C ALA A 109 -8.91 13.12 -11.55
N LEU A 110 -9.07 11.86 -11.95
CA LEU A 110 -7.97 10.93 -12.21
C LEU A 110 -7.05 11.42 -13.33
N LEU A 111 -7.63 11.88 -14.45
CA LEU A 111 -6.87 12.45 -15.56
C LEU A 111 -6.09 13.69 -15.13
N TYR A 112 -6.69 14.56 -14.32
CA TYR A 112 -6.02 15.74 -13.79
C TYR A 112 -4.81 15.37 -12.92
N GLU A 113 -4.98 14.43 -11.99
CA GLU A 113 -3.93 13.99 -11.08
C GLU A 113 -2.77 13.32 -11.85
N TRP A 114 -3.11 12.49 -12.84
CA TRP A 114 -2.11 11.88 -13.71
C TRP A 114 -1.33 12.92 -14.52
N ARG A 115 -2.01 13.94 -15.04
CA ARG A 115 -1.36 15.03 -15.81
C ARG A 115 -0.49 15.94 -14.95
N THR A 116 -0.78 16.05 -13.66
CA THR A 116 0.02 16.83 -12.69
C THR A 116 1.31 16.10 -12.28
N GLY A 117 1.46 14.81 -12.63
CA GLY A 117 2.64 14.02 -12.30
C GLY A 117 2.72 13.64 -10.83
N ALA A 118 1.59 13.67 -10.11
CA ALA A 118 1.52 13.18 -8.74
C ALA A 118 1.68 11.66 -8.64
N LEU A 119 1.41 10.97 -9.75
CA LEU A 119 1.70 9.54 -9.95
C LEU A 119 3.10 9.26 -10.54
N ASP A 120 3.88 10.29 -10.88
CA ASP A 120 5.20 10.07 -11.47
C ASP A 120 6.20 9.62 -10.40
N TRP A 121 6.65 8.37 -10.55
CA TRP A 121 7.64 7.74 -9.70
C TRP A 121 9.04 7.83 -10.30
N GLY A 122 10.03 8.30 -9.54
CA GLY A 122 11.43 8.26 -9.97
C GLY A 122 12.34 9.27 -9.29
N ILE A 123 13.65 9.10 -9.46
CA ILE A 123 14.67 9.98 -8.90
C ILE A 123 14.52 11.38 -9.54
N LYS A 124 13.88 12.30 -8.83
CA LYS A 124 13.95 13.73 -9.18
C LYS A 124 15.33 14.22 -8.76
N SER A 125 16.30 14.17 -9.67
CA SER A 125 17.65 14.68 -9.40
C SER A 125 17.52 16.16 -9.06
N ARG A 126 17.71 16.50 -7.78
CA ARG A 126 17.84 17.89 -7.38
C ARG A 126 19.14 18.38 -8.03
N HIS A 127 19.03 19.18 -9.09
CA HIS A 127 20.18 19.89 -9.62
C HIS A 127 20.67 20.85 -8.55
N THR A 128 21.63 20.41 -7.74
CA THR A 128 22.42 21.30 -6.92
C THR A 128 23.25 22.13 -7.89
N THR A 129 22.87 23.39 -8.09
CA THR A 129 23.73 24.36 -8.76
C THR A 129 25.07 24.35 -8.03
N PRO A 130 26.22 24.15 -8.72
CA PRO A 130 27.51 24.19 -8.08
C PRO A 130 27.66 25.50 -7.33
N ASP A 131 27.86 25.39 -6.03
CA ASP A 131 28.07 26.50 -5.14
C ASP A 131 29.32 27.26 -5.56
N ALA A 132 29.27 28.59 -5.41
CA ALA A 132 30.30 29.52 -5.86
C ALA A 132 31.67 29.29 -5.20
N TYR A 133 31.77 28.37 -4.24
CA TYR A 133 33.02 27.92 -3.62
C TYR A 133 33.90 27.11 -4.58
N SER A 134 33.33 26.25 -5.44
CA SER A 134 34.12 25.45 -6.41
C SER A 134 34.85 26.33 -7.44
N ARG A 135 34.35 27.53 -7.72
CA ARG A 135 34.97 28.48 -8.68
C ARG A 135 36.21 29.17 -8.11
N LYS A 136 36.38 29.24 -6.78
CA LYS A 136 37.51 29.94 -6.14
C LYS A 136 38.75 29.09 -5.96
N GLU A 137 38.63 27.77 -6.00
CA GLU A 137 39.77 26.84 -5.92
C GLU A 137 40.39 26.53 -7.29
N ALA A 138 39.70 26.89 -8.38
CA ALA A 138 40.15 26.67 -9.76
C ALA A 138 40.83 27.91 -10.40
N ALA A 139 41.15 28.94 -9.61
CA ALA A 139 41.82 30.17 -10.05
C ALA A 139 43.08 30.42 -9.20
#